data_AF-A0A2N1RT38-F1
#
_entry.id   AF-A0A2N1RT38-F1
#
_cell.length_a   1.000
_cell.length_b   1.000
_cell.length_c   1.000
_cell.angle_alpha   90.00
_cell.angle_beta   90.00
_cell.angle_gamma   90.00
#
_symmetry.space_group_name_H-M   'P 1'
#
loop_
_entity.id
_entity.type
_entity.pdbx_description
1 polymer ?
#
loop_
_entity_poly.entity_id
_entity_poly.type
_entity_poly.pdbx_seq_one_letter_code
_entity_poly.pdbx_strand_id
1 'polypeptide(L)'
;MKKRQIIVNRKFQFNIAASFAAVSAAIMTIVIILLSSVLISNNFKLEEIAQNQKILAGTQTEIFKTLIALSSSKNLKNFHISASMIEKDNMNTGILLNRNNESIQNITERNKSLIVMLIFSAIIQSILIFYLMIKRSHRISGPLFLLNRYIEDMKNGGYPEIRPLRTNDDFHDLFDNFRDLADMIREKNTKCEEESRNEN
;
A
#
# COMPACT_ATOMS: atom_id res chain seq x y z
N MET A 1 8.67 -36.90 -16.49
CA MET A 1 7.76 -36.12 -15.62
C MET A 1 7.11 -35.01 -16.45
N LYS A 2 5.78 -35.02 -16.63
CA LYS A 2 5.05 -33.97 -17.38
C LYS A 2 5.12 -32.64 -16.59
N LYS A 3 5.57 -31.54 -17.22
CA LYS A 3 5.48 -30.19 -16.65
C LYS A 3 4.00 -29.86 -16.40
N ARG A 4 3.63 -29.59 -15.15
CA ARG A 4 2.30 -29.06 -14.82
C ARG A 4 2.25 -27.60 -15.29
N GLN A 5 1.49 -27.31 -16.34
CA GLN A 5 1.21 -25.93 -16.75
C GLN A 5 0.35 -25.26 -15.68
N ILE A 6 0.92 -24.28 -14.97
CA ILE A 6 0.22 -23.50 -13.93
C ILE A 6 -0.76 -22.49 -14.57
N ILE A 7 -0.44 -22.05 -15.80
CA ILE A 7 -1.27 -21.11 -16.56
C ILE A 7 -2.13 -21.90 -17.54
N VAL A 8 -3.44 -21.91 -17.30
CA VAL A 8 -4.44 -22.59 -18.16
C VAL A 8 -5.11 -21.57 -19.06
N ASN A 9 -5.76 -20.56 -18.48
CA ASN A 9 -6.37 -19.46 -19.21
C ASN A 9 -5.61 -18.17 -18.92
N ARG A 10 -4.69 -17.81 -19.83
CA ARG A 10 -3.83 -16.64 -19.67
C ARG A 10 -4.64 -15.34 -19.53
N LYS A 11 -5.68 -15.15 -20.34
CA LYS A 11 -6.51 -13.93 -20.33
C LYS A 11 -7.21 -13.76 -18.98
N PHE A 12 -7.82 -14.82 -18.48
CA PHE A 12 -8.53 -14.81 -17.20
C PHE A 12 -7.58 -14.60 -16.01
N GLN A 13 -6.52 -15.41 -15.92
CA GLN A 13 -5.59 -15.36 -14.80
C GLN A 13 -4.83 -14.03 -14.74
N PHE A 14 -4.38 -13.50 -15.89
CA PHE A 14 -3.72 -12.20 -15.91
C PHE A 14 -4.68 -11.05 -15.60
N ASN A 15 -5.92 -11.05 -16.11
CA ASN A 15 -6.86 -9.98 -15.79
C ASN A 15 -7.18 -9.90 -14.29
N ILE A 16 -7.36 -11.07 -13.66
CA ILE A 16 -7.61 -11.14 -12.21
C ILE A 16 -6.37 -10.72 -11.43
N ALA A 17 -5.22 -11.35 -11.71
CA ALA A 17 -3.98 -11.06 -11.00
C ALA A 17 -3.54 -9.59 -11.18
N ALA A 18 -3.61 -9.06 -12.40
CA ALA A 18 -3.27 -7.67 -12.70
C ALA A 18 -4.23 -6.69 -12.02
N SER A 19 -5.54 -6.98 -12.00
CA SER A 19 -6.49 -6.12 -11.28
C SER A 19 -6.18 -6.05 -9.78
N PHE A 20 -5.85 -7.18 -9.14
CA PHE A 20 -5.48 -7.20 -7.73
C PHE A 20 -4.14 -6.51 -7.47
N ALA A 21 -3.12 -6.81 -8.28
CA ALA A 21 -1.81 -6.20 -8.16
C ALA A 21 -1.87 -4.68 -8.37
N ALA A 22 -2.63 -4.21 -9.36
CA ALA A 22 -2.80 -2.79 -9.66
C ALA A 22 -3.47 -2.06 -8.49
N VAL A 23 -4.55 -2.61 -7.92
CA VAL A 23 -5.23 -1.99 -6.78
C VAL A 23 -4.33 -1.97 -5.54
N SER A 24 -3.65 -3.07 -5.24
CA SER A 24 -2.70 -3.12 -4.12
C SER A 24 -1.56 -2.11 -4.29
N ALA A 25 -0.97 -2.05 -5.49
CA ALA A 25 0.09 -1.11 -5.81
C ALA A 25 -0.38 0.35 -5.73
N ALA A 26 -1.59 0.65 -6.20
CA ALA A 26 -2.16 1.99 -6.10
C ALA A 26 -2.31 2.43 -4.63
N ILE A 27 -2.84 1.56 -3.77
CA ILE A 27 -2.99 1.84 -2.33
C ILE A 27 -1.62 2.05 -1.68
N MET A 28 -0.66 1.16 -1.94
CA MET A 28 0.72 1.30 -1.45
C MET A 28 1.35 2.62 -1.89
N THR A 29 1.15 3.01 -3.15
CA THR A 29 1.74 4.23 -3.70
C THR A 29 1.21 5.47 -2.98
N ILE A 30 -0.10 5.52 -2.71
CA ILE A 30 -0.71 6.61 -1.95
C ILE A 30 -0.12 6.69 -0.53
N VAL A 31 -0.01 5.56 0.16
CA VAL A 31 0.59 5.49 1.49
C VAL A 31 2.05 5.95 1.48
N ILE A 32 2.85 5.48 0.52
CA ILE A 32 4.26 5.86 0.38
C ILE A 32 4.42 7.35 0.11
N ILE A 33 3.58 7.94 -0.75
CA ILE A 33 3.64 9.39 -1.06
C ILE A 33 3.38 10.21 0.21
N LEU A 34 2.33 9.87 0.96
CA LEU A 34 1.98 10.58 2.19
C LEU A 34 3.10 10.48 3.23
N LEU A 35 3.63 9.27 3.45
CA LEU A 35 4.73 9.06 4.40
C LEU A 35 6.01 9.77 3.97
N SER A 36 6.36 9.68 2.69
CA SER A 36 7.57 10.30 2.14
C SER A 36 7.55 11.82 2.29
N SER A 37 6.38 12.45 2.08
CA SER A 37 6.22 13.89 2.27
C SER A 37 6.60 14.34 3.68
N VAL A 38 6.15 13.61 4.71
CA VAL A 38 6.47 13.96 6.10
C VAL A 38 7.94 13.67 6.42
N LEU A 39 8.47 12.54 5.97
CA LEU A 39 9.88 12.18 6.19
C LEU A 39 10.84 13.20 5.56
N ILE A 40 10.56 13.65 4.34
CA ILE A 40 11.36 14.67 3.65
C ILE A 40 11.32 15.99 4.45
N SER A 41 10.15 16.41 4.93
CA SER A 41 10.02 17.62 5.76
C SER A 41 10.83 17.52 7.06
N ASN A 42 10.81 16.37 7.72
CA ASN A 42 11.58 16.14 8.94
C ASN A 42 13.09 16.13 8.65
N ASN A 43 13.53 15.52 7.54
CA ASN A 43 14.94 15.48 7.16
C ASN A 43 15.53 16.87 6.91
N PHE A 44 14.81 17.76 6.20
CA PHE A 44 15.29 19.14 6.01
C PHE A 44 15.49 19.88 7.33
N LYS A 45 14.58 19.70 8.30
CA LYS A 45 14.72 20.30 9.63
C LYS A 45 15.89 19.72 10.42
N LEU A 46 16.15 18.41 10.28
CA LEU A 46 17.30 17.78 10.91
C LEU A 46 18.62 18.31 10.34
N GLU A 47 18.67 18.60 9.04
CA GLU A 47 19.84 19.21 8.42
C GLU A 47 20.09 20.63 8.96
N GLU A 48 19.04 21.44 9.09
CA GLU A 48 19.14 22.77 9.71
C GLU A 48 19.67 22.68 11.15
N ILE A 49 19.14 21.75 11.95
CA ILE A 49 19.59 21.52 13.33
C ILE A 49 21.06 21.08 13.35
N ALA A 50 21.47 20.19 12.45
CA ALA A 50 22.86 19.73 12.37
C ALA A 50 23.83 20.87 12.01
N GLN A 51 23.43 21.78 11.12
CA GLN A 51 24.21 22.98 10.82
C GLN A 51 24.26 23.94 12.00
N ASN A 52 23.12 24.17 12.67
CA ASN A 52 23.08 24.99 13.88
C ASN A 52 23.98 24.42 14.96
N GLN A 53 24.04 23.09 15.15
CA GLN A 53 24.98 22.46 16.09
C GLN A 53 26.45 22.71 15.74
N LYS A 54 26.82 22.73 14.45
CA LYS A 54 28.18 23.11 14.03
C LYS A 54 28.51 24.56 14.38
N ILE A 55 27.57 25.48 14.15
CA ILE A 55 27.71 26.90 14.51
C ILE A 55 27.89 27.02 16.02
N LEU A 56 27.03 26.37 16.80
CA LEU A 56 27.08 26.37 18.26
C LEU A 56 28.43 25.84 18.80
N ALA A 57 28.94 24.74 18.25
CA ALA A 57 30.24 24.19 18.63
C ALA A 57 31.41 25.14 18.30
N GLY A 58 31.33 25.82 17.14
CA GLY A 58 32.29 26.86 16.75
C GLY A 58 32.28 28.05 17.71
N THR A 59 31.10 28.61 18.00
CA THR A 59 30.93 29.72 18.95
C THR A 59 31.41 29.36 20.35
N GLN A 60 31.10 28.15 20.85
CA GLN A 60 31.61 27.68 22.14
C GLN A 60 33.14 27.60 22.20
N THR A 61 33.77 27.17 21.11
CA THR A 61 35.23 27.12 21.00
C THR A 61 35.85 28.53 21.06
N GLU A 62 35.25 29.50 20.38
CA GLU A 62 35.72 30.90 20.40
C GLU A 62 35.49 31.57 21.77
N ILE A 63 34.34 31.31 22.42
CA ILE A 63 34.11 31.73 23.81
C ILE A 63 35.18 31.14 24.75
N PHE A 64 35.52 29.86 24.60
CA PHE A 64 36.54 29.24 25.44
C PHE A 64 37.94 29.82 25.22
N LYS A 65 38.35 30.02 23.95
CA LYS A 65 39.62 30.68 23.61
C LYS A 65 39.71 32.10 24.15
N THR A 66 38.63 32.88 24.02
CA THR A 66 38.57 34.25 24.55
C THR A 66 38.65 34.23 26.08
N LEU A 67 37.93 33.35 26.78
CA LEU A 67 38.05 33.20 28.23
C LEU A 67 39.49 32.87 28.68
N ILE A 68 40.19 31.96 27.99
CA ILE A 68 41.61 31.66 28.25
C ILE A 68 42.47 32.92 28.04
N ALA A 69 42.28 33.62 26.92
CA ALA A 69 43.04 34.83 26.62
C ALA A 69 42.79 35.95 27.65
N LEU A 70 41.56 36.09 28.15
CA LEU A 70 41.20 37.03 29.21
C LEU A 70 41.88 36.64 30.53
N SER A 71 41.88 35.37 30.90
CA SER A 71 42.54 34.89 32.12
C SER A 71 44.06 35.11 32.11
N SER A 72 44.67 35.17 30.93
CA SER A 72 46.10 35.40 30.73
C SER A 72 46.46 36.88 30.54
N SER A 73 45.47 37.76 30.33
CA SER A 73 45.66 39.18 30.00
C SER A 73 45.60 40.07 31.24
N LYS A 74 46.59 40.96 31.42
CA LYS A 74 46.61 41.97 32.52
C LYS A 74 45.82 43.26 32.21
N ASN A 75 45.20 43.39 31.03
CA ASN A 75 44.59 44.64 30.58
C ASN A 75 43.06 44.67 30.80
N LEU A 76 42.62 45.46 31.80
CA LEU A 76 41.23 45.65 32.22
C LEU A 76 40.29 46.22 31.15
N LYS A 77 40.78 47.03 30.20
CA LYS A 77 39.91 47.63 29.17
C LYS A 77 39.51 46.62 28.10
N ASN A 78 40.44 45.77 27.71
CA ASN A 78 40.19 44.67 26.77
C ASN A 78 39.27 43.60 27.39
N PHE A 79 39.33 43.45 28.71
CA PHE A 79 38.47 42.54 29.46
C PHE A 79 36.97 42.87 29.30
N HIS A 80 36.56 44.13 29.49
CA HIS A 80 35.15 44.52 29.37
C HIS A 80 34.58 44.30 27.96
N ILE A 81 35.34 44.66 26.93
CA ILE A 81 34.91 44.50 25.53
C ILE A 81 34.69 43.02 25.22
N SER A 82 35.66 42.17 25.54
CA SER A 82 35.53 40.73 25.29
C SER A 82 34.46 40.06 26.15
N ALA A 83 34.27 40.47 27.41
CA ALA A 83 33.19 39.98 28.25
C ALA A 83 31.80 40.28 27.66
N SER A 84 31.59 41.49 27.14
CA SER A 84 30.34 41.87 26.49
C SER A 84 30.08 41.09 25.19
N MET A 85 31.14 40.73 24.44
CA MET A 85 31.01 39.86 23.26
C MET A 85 30.62 38.44 23.66
N ILE A 86 31.27 37.88 24.69
CA ILE A 86 30.95 36.54 25.21
C ILE A 86 29.50 36.48 25.70
N GLU A 87 29.02 37.50 26.41
CA GLU A 87 27.63 37.56 26.86
C GLU A 87 26.65 37.52 25.69
N LYS A 88 26.89 38.34 24.66
CA LYS A 88 26.07 38.38 23.45
C LYS A 88 26.07 37.04 22.71
N ASP A 89 27.24 36.43 22.53
CA ASP A 89 27.38 35.14 21.83
C ASP A 89 26.74 34.00 22.63
N ASN A 90 26.82 34.04 23.96
CA ASN A 90 26.16 33.09 24.85
C ASN A 90 24.63 33.22 24.80
N MET A 91 24.09 34.44 24.78
CA MET A 91 22.64 34.66 24.61
C MET A 91 22.13 34.11 23.27
N ASN A 92 22.83 34.39 22.18
CA ASN A 92 22.48 33.86 20.85
C ASN A 92 22.54 32.33 20.82
N THR A 93 23.57 31.75 21.44
CA THR A 93 23.73 30.30 21.59
C THR A 93 22.57 29.69 22.37
N GLY A 94 22.14 30.31 23.47
CA GLY A 94 21.00 29.86 24.26
C GLY A 94 19.69 29.83 23.45
N ILE A 95 19.43 30.85 22.65
CA ILE A 95 18.23 30.92 21.78
C ILE A 95 18.27 29.81 20.72
N LEU A 96 19.41 29.62 20.05
CA LEU A 96 19.59 28.57 19.04
C LEU A 96 19.46 27.17 19.64
N LEU A 97 20.04 26.93 20.82
CA LEU A 97 19.91 25.68 21.55
C LEU A 97 18.46 25.37 21.89
N ASN A 98 17.72 26.36 22.41
CA ASN A 98 16.33 26.15 22.79
C ASN A 98 15.46 25.83 21.55
N ARG A 99 15.63 26.56 20.45
CA ARG A 99 14.92 26.31 19.18
C ARG A 99 15.25 24.93 18.60
N ASN A 100 16.52 24.53 18.63
CA ASN A 100 16.94 23.21 18.18
C ASN A 100 16.33 22.11 19.04
N ASN A 101 16.39 22.24 20.37
CA ASN A 101 15.83 21.25 21.30
C ASN A 101 14.31 21.09 21.10
N GLU A 102 13.58 22.20 20.98
CA GLU A 102 12.13 22.19 20.69
C GLU A 102 11.85 21.50 19.34
N SER A 103 12.65 21.79 18.32
CA SER A 103 12.52 21.17 17.00
C SER A 103 12.80 19.66 17.03
N ILE A 104 13.83 19.23 17.77
CA ILE A 104 14.16 17.80 17.95
C ILE A 104 13.02 17.07 18.66
N GLN A 105 12.47 17.64 19.73
CA GLN A 105 11.33 17.05 20.44
C GLN A 105 10.12 16.91 19.51
N ASN A 106 9.79 17.97 18.77
CA ASN A 106 8.69 17.96 17.81
C ASN A 106 8.89 16.93 16.68
N ILE A 107 10.10 16.77 16.16
CA ILE A 107 10.42 15.76 15.14
C ILE A 107 10.31 14.35 15.73
N THR A 108 10.78 14.15 16.96
CA THR A 108 10.74 12.85 17.64
C THR A 108 9.30 12.38 17.88
N GLU A 109 8.43 13.27 18.38
CA GLU A 109 7.01 12.97 18.59
C GLU A 109 6.29 12.69 17.26
N ARG A 110 6.56 13.50 16.22
CA ARG A 110 6.01 13.26 14.88
C ARG A 110 6.46 11.93 14.31
N ASN A 111 7.73 11.56 14.45
CA ASN A 111 8.26 10.27 13.98
C ASN A 111 7.60 9.09 14.69
N LYS A 112 7.36 9.17 16.00
CA LYS A 112 6.60 8.16 16.74
C LYS A 112 5.18 8.02 16.18
N SER A 113 4.50 9.14 15.93
CA SER A 113 3.19 9.14 15.29
C SER A 113 3.22 8.56 13.87
N LEU A 114 4.28 8.80 13.10
CA LEU A 114 4.44 8.22 11.75
C LEU A 114 4.52 6.70 11.77
N ILE A 115 5.29 6.13 12.71
CA ILE A 115 5.40 4.67 12.85
C ILE A 115 4.03 4.06 13.19
N VAL A 116 3.29 4.68 14.11
CA VAL A 116 1.93 4.24 14.47
C VAL A 116 1.00 4.33 13.26
N MET A 117 1.02 5.45 12.53
CA MET A 117 0.20 5.65 11.33
C MET A 117 0.55 4.63 10.23
N LEU A 118 1.82 4.26 10.08
CA LEU A 118 2.26 3.23 9.14
C LEU A 118 1.65 1.86 9.48
N ILE A 119 1.72 1.45 10.75
CA ILE A 119 1.13 0.18 11.21
C ILE A 119 -0.38 0.17 10.95
N PHE A 120 -1.10 1.24 11.31
CA PHE A 120 -2.53 1.36 11.04
C PHE A 120 -2.85 1.33 9.54
N SER A 121 -2.06 2.01 8.71
CA SER A 121 -2.27 2.02 7.25
C SER A 121 -2.12 0.62 6.64
N ALA A 122 -1.17 -0.18 7.11
CA ALA A 122 -0.96 -1.55 6.67
C ALA A 122 -2.14 -2.45 7.04
N ILE A 123 -2.69 -2.29 8.26
CA ILE A 123 -3.87 -3.03 8.71
C ILE A 123 -5.09 -2.66 7.86
N ILE A 124 -5.35 -1.36 7.66
CA ILE A 124 -6.48 -0.88 6.84
C ILE A 124 -6.37 -1.40 5.41
N GLN A 125 -5.18 -1.36 4.81
CA GLN A 125 -4.94 -1.89 3.48
C GLN A 125 -5.19 -3.39 3.40
N SER A 126 -4.75 -4.16 4.40
CA SER A 126 -5.00 -5.61 4.46
C SER A 126 -6.50 -5.91 4.47
N ILE A 127 -7.27 -5.20 5.30
CA ILE A 127 -8.73 -5.32 5.36
C ILE A 127 -9.38 -4.97 4.01
N LEU A 128 -8.93 -3.89 3.38
CA LEU A 128 -9.48 -3.44 2.09
C LEU A 128 -9.22 -4.46 0.98
N ILE A 129 -8.00 -5.01 0.90
CA ILE A 129 -7.65 -6.06 -0.06
C ILE A 129 -8.47 -7.32 0.19
N PHE A 130 -8.62 -7.74 1.46
CA PHE A 130 -9.41 -8.90 1.83
C PHE A 130 -10.88 -8.76 1.39
N TYR A 131 -11.49 -7.59 1.66
CA TYR A 131 -12.85 -7.30 1.22
C TYR A 131 -13.00 -7.34 -0.31
N LEU A 132 -12.04 -6.77 -1.04
CA LEU A 132 -12.01 -6.82 -2.51
C LEU A 132 -11.88 -8.25 -3.03
N MET A 133 -11.10 -9.11 -2.37
CA MET A 133 -10.99 -10.53 -2.73
C MET A 133 -12.32 -11.26 -2.54
N ILE A 134 -13.01 -11.07 -1.42
CA ILE A 134 -14.33 -11.68 -1.20
C ILE A 134 -15.32 -11.26 -2.29
N LYS A 135 -15.39 -9.95 -2.57
CA LYS A 135 -16.29 -9.42 -3.61
C LYS A 135 -16.00 -10.03 -4.98
N ARG A 136 -14.72 -10.22 -5.32
CA ARG A 136 -14.31 -10.89 -6.56
C ARG A 136 -14.62 -12.39 -6.54
N SER A 137 -14.41 -13.08 -5.42
CA SER A 137 -14.73 -14.51 -5.29
C SER A 137 -16.20 -14.79 -5.57
N HIS A 138 -17.12 -13.93 -5.12
CA HIS A 138 -18.55 -14.13 -5.41
C HIS A 138 -18.89 -14.13 -6.90
N ARG A 139 -18.20 -13.33 -7.72
CA ARG A 139 -18.36 -13.28 -9.19
C ARG A 139 -17.91 -14.57 -9.89
N ILE A 140 -17.09 -15.37 -9.22
CA ILE A 140 -16.53 -16.64 -9.69
C ILE A 140 -17.35 -17.82 -9.14
N SER A 141 -17.59 -17.86 -7.83
CA SER A 141 -18.27 -18.96 -7.14
C SER A 141 -19.74 -19.09 -7.51
N GLY A 142 -20.43 -17.97 -7.80
CA GLY A 142 -21.85 -17.99 -8.18
C GLY A 142 -22.11 -18.79 -9.46
N PRO A 143 -21.49 -18.41 -10.59
CA PRO A 143 -21.57 -19.16 -11.86
C PRO A 143 -21.20 -20.64 -11.71
N LEU A 144 -20.12 -20.94 -10.97
CA LEU A 144 -19.69 -22.32 -10.73
C LEU A 144 -20.74 -23.16 -9.99
N PHE A 145 -21.43 -22.57 -9.00
CA PHE A 145 -22.51 -23.24 -8.29
C PHE A 145 -23.70 -23.56 -9.22
N LEU A 146 -24.09 -22.60 -10.07
CA LEU A 146 -25.16 -22.83 -11.07
C LEU A 146 -24.76 -23.91 -12.08
N LEU A 147 -23.52 -23.87 -12.58
CA LEU A 147 -23.02 -24.85 -13.53
C LEU A 147 -23.08 -26.27 -12.96
N ASN A 148 -22.65 -26.46 -11.72
CA ASN A 148 -22.73 -27.76 -11.04
C ASN A 148 -24.18 -28.26 -10.93
N ARG A 149 -25.12 -27.37 -10.59
CA ARG A 149 -26.54 -27.72 -10.52
C ARG A 149 -27.08 -28.16 -11.88
N TYR A 150 -26.78 -27.43 -12.96
CA TYR A 150 -27.20 -27.82 -14.30
C TYR A 150 -26.62 -29.16 -14.75
N ILE A 151 -25.34 -29.41 -14.44
CA ILE A 151 -24.70 -30.70 -14.71
C ILE A 151 -25.41 -31.82 -13.95
N GLU A 152 -25.79 -31.60 -12.69
CA GLU A 152 -26.50 -32.59 -11.88
C GLU A 152 -27.91 -32.87 -12.41
N ASP A 153 -28.65 -31.83 -12.80
CA ASP A 153 -29.95 -31.95 -13.44
C ASP A 153 -29.85 -32.76 -14.75
N MET A 154 -28.83 -32.49 -15.58
CA MET A 154 -28.56 -33.23 -16.80
C MET A 154 -28.16 -34.69 -16.56
N LYS A 155 -27.37 -34.96 -15.52
CA LYS A 155 -27.04 -36.34 -15.12
C LYS A 155 -28.27 -37.14 -14.70
N ASN A 156 -29.28 -36.46 -14.14
CA ASN A 156 -30.54 -37.08 -13.74
C ASN A 156 -31.55 -37.20 -14.89
N GLY A 157 -31.13 -36.90 -16.14
CA GLY A 157 -31.96 -36.98 -17.35
C GLY A 157 -32.81 -35.75 -17.61
N GLY A 158 -32.66 -34.68 -16.83
CA GLY A 158 -33.32 -33.40 -17.08
C GLY A 158 -32.59 -32.54 -18.10
N TYR A 159 -33.31 -31.68 -18.84
CA TYR A 159 -32.71 -30.69 -19.74
C TYR A 159 -33.11 -29.29 -19.29
N PRO A 160 -32.45 -28.74 -18.24
CA PRO A 160 -32.81 -27.43 -17.71
C PRO A 160 -32.51 -26.32 -18.73
N GLU A 161 -33.35 -25.30 -18.75
CA GLU A 161 -33.10 -24.09 -19.55
C GLU A 161 -31.95 -23.28 -18.92
N ILE A 162 -30.81 -23.25 -19.60
CA ILE A 162 -29.60 -22.58 -19.12
C ILE A 162 -29.70 -21.08 -19.42
N ARG A 163 -29.96 -20.31 -18.36
CA ARG A 163 -30.07 -18.85 -18.43
C ARG A 163 -28.69 -18.19 -18.66
N PRO A 164 -28.64 -17.00 -19.26
CA PRO A 164 -27.40 -16.23 -19.36
C PRO A 164 -26.89 -15.78 -17.99
N LEU A 165 -25.56 -15.74 -17.86
CA LEU A 165 -24.89 -15.18 -16.69
C LEU A 165 -25.14 -13.67 -16.57
N ARG A 166 -25.00 -13.13 -15.36
CA ARG A 166 -25.09 -11.67 -15.17
C ARG A 166 -23.89 -11.03 -15.85
N THR A 167 -24.06 -9.82 -16.40
CA THR A 167 -23.00 -9.07 -17.11
C THR A 167 -21.68 -8.95 -16.36
N ASN A 168 -21.75 -8.94 -15.02
CA ASN A 168 -20.58 -8.83 -14.15
C ASN A 168 -20.05 -10.19 -13.70
N ASP A 169 -20.58 -11.32 -14.08
CA ASP A 169 -20.02 -12.60 -13.65
C ASP A 169 -18.79 -12.98 -14.49
N ASP A 170 -17.94 -13.82 -13.92
CA ASP A 170 -16.83 -14.42 -14.66
C ASP A 170 -17.33 -15.69 -15.39
N PHE A 171 -16.60 -16.13 -16.42
CA PHE A 171 -16.88 -17.36 -17.19
C PHE A 171 -18.06 -17.33 -18.18
N HIS A 172 -18.42 -16.17 -18.74
CA HIS A 172 -19.41 -16.07 -19.82
C HIS A 172 -19.14 -17.07 -20.96
N ASP A 173 -17.91 -17.08 -21.51
CA ASP A 173 -17.51 -18.00 -22.58
C ASP A 173 -17.73 -19.49 -22.21
N LEU A 174 -17.51 -19.87 -20.94
CA LEU A 174 -17.72 -21.25 -20.50
C LEU A 174 -19.22 -21.59 -20.44
N PHE A 175 -20.03 -20.66 -19.94
CA PHE A 175 -21.48 -20.83 -19.84
C PHE A 175 -22.16 -20.89 -21.21
N ASP A 176 -21.70 -20.08 -22.16
CA ASP A 176 -22.24 -20.11 -23.52
C ASP A 176 -21.89 -21.43 -24.22
N ASN A 177 -20.63 -21.89 -24.13
CA ASN A 177 -20.24 -23.22 -24.63
C ASN A 177 -21.03 -24.36 -23.96
N PHE A 178 -21.33 -24.24 -22.66
CA PHE A 178 -22.11 -25.23 -21.95
C PHE A 178 -23.59 -25.23 -22.37
N ARG A 179 -24.16 -24.05 -22.65
CA ARG A 179 -25.52 -23.92 -23.21
C ARG A 179 -25.61 -24.63 -24.55
N ASP A 180 -24.69 -24.35 -25.47
CA ASP A 180 -24.66 -24.95 -26.80
C ASP A 180 -24.57 -26.48 -26.72
N LEU A 181 -23.72 -27.00 -25.82
CA LEU A 181 -23.61 -28.43 -25.58
C LEU A 181 -24.92 -29.05 -25.07
N ALA A 182 -25.59 -28.39 -24.11
CA ALA A 182 -26.85 -28.90 -23.57
C ALA A 182 -27.96 -28.91 -24.61
N ASP A 183 -28.04 -27.87 -25.45
CA ASP A 183 -29.01 -27.78 -26.54
C ASP A 183 -28.76 -28.90 -27.59
N MET A 184 -27.50 -29.15 -27.95
CA MET A 184 -27.14 -30.26 -28.85
C MET A 184 -27.55 -31.64 -28.31
N ILE A 185 -27.35 -31.87 -27.00
CA ILE A 185 -27.72 -33.14 -26.37
C ILE A 185 -29.25 -33.28 -26.33
N ARG A 186 -29.97 -32.20 -26.00
CA ARG A 186 -31.44 -32.20 -25.99
C ARG A 186 -31.99 -32.55 -27.38
N GLU A 187 -31.53 -31.86 -28.42
CA GLU A 187 -31.99 -32.09 -29.80
C GLU A 187 -31.73 -33.52 -30.27
N LYS A 188 -30.56 -34.09 -29.92
CA LYS A 188 -30.22 -35.47 -30.27
C LYS A 188 -31.17 -36.48 -29.60
N ASN A 189 -31.49 -36.29 -28.33
CA ASN A 189 -32.38 -37.20 -27.62
C ASN A 189 -33.82 -37.10 -28.14
N THR A 190 -34.31 -35.90 -28.45
CA THR A 190 -35.65 -35.74 -29.06
C THR A 190 -35.74 -36.47 -30.41
N LYS A 191 -34.71 -36.37 -31.27
CA LYS A 191 -34.69 -37.09 -32.56
C LYS A 191 -34.71 -38.61 -32.40
N CYS A 192 -33.92 -39.17 -31.49
CA CYS A 192 -33.91 -40.62 -31.24
C CYS A 192 -35.25 -41.12 -30.66
N GLU A 193 -35.93 -40.33 -29.83
CA GLU A 193 -37.27 -40.65 -29.33
C GLU A 193 -38.34 -40.63 -30.44
N GLU A 194 -38.22 -39.72 -31.41
CA GLU A 194 -39.13 -39.64 -32.57
C GLU A 194 -38.92 -40.81 -33.55
N GLU A 195 -37.66 -41.19 -33.81
CA GLU A 195 -37.32 -42.35 -34.66
C GLU A 195 -37.84 -43.66 -34.08
N SER A 196 -37.64 -43.88 -32.77
CA SER A 196 -38.12 -45.09 -32.07
C SER A 196 -39.65 -45.17 -31.94
N ARG A 197 -40.36 -44.04 -32.04
CA ARG A 197 -41.82 -44.00 -32.07
C ARG A 197 -42.40 -44.25 -33.46
N ASN A 198 -41.65 -43.99 -34.53
CA ASN A 198 -42.08 -44.24 -35.92
C ASN A 198 -41.79 -45.66 -36.43
N GLU A 199 -40.95 -46.43 -35.73
CA GLU A 199 -40.65 -47.84 -36.04
C GLU A 199 -41.58 -48.87 -35.36
N ASN A 200 -42.46 -48.42 -34.45
CA ASN A 200 -43.51 -49.23 -33.80
C ASN A 200 -44.90 -48.90 -34.36
#